data_AF-A0A2S8HYN1-F1
#
_entry.id   AF-A0A2S8HYN1-F1
#
_cell.length_a   1.000
_cell.length_b   1.000
_cell.length_c   1.000
_cell.angle_alpha   90.00
_cell.angle_beta   90.00
_cell.angle_gamma   90.00
#
_symmetry.space_group_name_H-M   'P 1'
#
loop_
_entity.id
_entity.type
_entity.pdbx_description
1 polymer ?
#
loop_
_entity_poly.entity_id
_entity_poly.type
_entity_poly.pdbx_seq_one_letter_code
_entity_poly.pdbx_strand_id
1 'polypeptide(L)'
;MSWASLASRVIRVALAREDYSYAELTEALAKEGVREDERPLIARVARGSIKFTLLLQIIHVTGTRPPDLWAEALVLHDTWQARAYAVLAAELSQQPWVTPDELVRRLAVVGVKTTEETMLSHFSAGTFSLSFFLQCTAVLRSRSLDAFVDFEALTSVAMQGFTHPAE
;
A
#
# COMPACT_ATOMS: atom_id res chain seq x y z
N MET A 1 5.00 -13.29 -10.92
CA MET A 1 4.52 -12.85 -9.58
C MET A 1 3.73 -11.58 -9.82
N SER A 2 2.57 -11.38 -9.20
CA SER A 2 1.70 -10.22 -9.50
C SER A 2 1.72 -9.18 -8.39
N TRP A 3 1.33 -7.94 -8.70
CA TRP A 3 1.13 -6.88 -7.70
C TRP A 3 0.16 -7.30 -6.58
N ALA A 4 -0.92 -8.00 -6.95
CA ALA A 4 -1.86 -8.57 -5.99
C ALA A 4 -1.19 -9.59 -5.05
N SER A 5 -0.32 -10.46 -5.57
CA SER A 5 0.40 -11.42 -4.73
C SER A 5 1.39 -10.75 -3.77
N LEU A 6 2.01 -9.63 -4.17
CA LEU A 6 2.85 -8.82 -3.27
C LEU A 6 2.01 -8.14 -2.20
N ALA A 7 0.86 -7.56 -2.55
CA ALA A 7 -0.07 -6.98 -1.58
C ALA A 7 -0.52 -8.02 -0.55
N SER A 8 -0.86 -9.24 -0.99
CA SER A 8 -1.15 -10.36 -0.09
C SER A 8 0.01 -10.68 0.85
N ARG A 9 1.24 -10.72 0.32
CA ARG A 9 2.45 -11.02 1.10
C ARG A 9 2.70 -9.95 2.16
N VAL A 10 2.59 -8.67 1.79
CA VAL A 10 2.75 -7.54 2.72
C VAL A 10 1.82 -7.66 3.92
N ILE A 11 0.54 -7.98 3.70
CA ILE A 11 -0.41 -8.18 4.81
C ILE A 11 0.00 -9.37 5.69
N ARG A 12 0.34 -10.51 5.08
CA ARG A 12 0.76 -11.69 5.86
C ARG A 12 2.01 -11.41 6.70
N VAL A 13 2.98 -10.69 6.13
CA VAL A 13 4.18 -10.28 6.87
C VAL A 13 3.81 -9.32 7.99
N ALA A 14 2.96 -8.32 7.75
CA ALA A 14 2.53 -7.40 8.79
C ALA A 14 1.89 -8.13 9.99
N LEU A 15 1.08 -9.17 9.74
CA LEU A 15 0.48 -9.97 10.81
C LEU A 15 1.48 -10.89 11.49
N ALA A 16 2.33 -11.57 10.71
CA ALA A 16 3.31 -12.51 11.25
C ALA A 16 4.40 -11.84 12.10
N ARG A 17 4.67 -10.55 11.90
CA ARG A 17 5.67 -9.81 12.68
C ARG A 17 5.33 -9.69 14.16
N GLU A 18 4.04 -9.64 14.47
CA GLU A 18 3.53 -9.49 15.84
C GLU A 18 2.70 -10.73 16.24
N ASP A 19 2.85 -11.84 15.52
CA ASP A 19 2.12 -13.12 15.72
C ASP A 19 0.58 -12.99 15.75
N TYR A 20 0.01 -12.03 15.02
CA TYR A 20 -1.44 -11.82 14.95
C TYR A 20 -2.14 -12.84 14.03
N SER A 21 -3.22 -13.44 14.54
CA SER A 21 -4.19 -14.16 13.72
C SER A 21 -5.20 -13.22 13.04
N TYR A 22 -5.92 -13.72 12.02
CA TYR A 22 -7.00 -12.94 11.40
C TYR A 22 -8.17 -12.67 12.36
N ALA A 23 -8.46 -13.60 13.27
CA ALA A 23 -9.48 -13.41 14.31
C ALA A 23 -9.10 -12.24 15.25
N GLU A 24 -7.88 -12.24 15.79
CA GLU A 24 -7.37 -11.17 16.64
C GLU A 24 -7.33 -9.83 15.91
N LEU A 25 -6.96 -9.83 14.62
CA LEU A 25 -7.00 -8.64 13.79
C LEU A 25 -8.42 -8.07 13.69
N THR A 26 -9.42 -8.91 13.41
CA THR A 26 -10.80 -8.41 13.29
C THR A 26 -11.33 -7.84 14.60
N GLU A 27 -10.96 -8.44 15.74
CA GLU A 27 -11.31 -7.91 17.06
C GLU A 27 -10.62 -6.56 17.33
N ALA A 28 -9.32 -6.45 17.01
CA ALA A 28 -8.55 -5.23 17.20
C ALA A 28 -9.07 -4.09 16.30
N LEU A 29 -9.40 -4.39 15.03
CA LEU A 29 -10.02 -3.44 14.10
C LEU A 29 -11.39 -2.97 14.61
N ALA A 30 -12.19 -3.88 15.18
CA ALA A 30 -13.50 -3.53 15.72
C ALA A 30 -13.41 -2.54 16.90
N LYS A 31 -12.35 -2.64 17.74
CA LYS A 31 -12.08 -1.69 18.83
C LYS A 31 -11.80 -0.27 18.30
N GLU A 32 -11.21 -0.16 17.11
CA GLU A 32 -11.00 1.11 16.38
C GLU A 32 -12.20 1.53 15.51
N GLY A 33 -13.35 0.86 15.65
CA GLY A 33 -14.57 1.17 14.89
C GLY A 33 -14.56 0.67 13.44
N VAL A 34 -13.58 -0.15 13.05
CA VAL A 34 -13.48 -0.76 11.72
C VAL A 34 -14.09 -2.16 11.76
N ARG A 35 -15.26 -2.32 11.13
CA ARG A 35 -15.93 -3.62 11.06
C ARG A 35 -15.37 -4.44 9.90
N GLU A 36 -14.67 -5.51 10.25
CA GLU A 36 -14.18 -6.51 9.30
C GLU A 36 -14.57 -7.90 9.78
N ASP A 37 -15.05 -8.73 8.86
CA ASP A 37 -15.34 -10.13 9.13
C ASP A 37 -14.14 -10.99 8.72
N GLU A 38 -13.82 -12.00 9.52
CA GLU A 38 -12.61 -12.81 9.35
C GLU A 38 -12.57 -13.52 7.99
N ARG A 39 -13.63 -14.24 7.62
CA ARG A 39 -13.66 -15.01 6.35
C ARG A 39 -13.59 -14.11 5.11
N PRO A 40 -14.39 -13.03 4.99
CA PRO A 40 -14.23 -12.06 3.90
C PRO A 40 -12.86 -11.40 3.85
N LEU A 41 -12.25 -11.11 5.01
CA LEU A 41 -10.92 -10.52 5.10
C LEU A 41 -9.86 -11.48 4.56
N ILE A 42 -9.85 -12.74 5.02
CA ILE A 42 -8.95 -13.79 4.52
C ILE A 42 -9.09 -13.94 3.00
N ALA A 43 -10.31 -14.00 2.49
CA ALA A 43 -10.56 -14.16 1.06
C ALA A 43 -10.05 -12.95 0.25
N ARG A 44 -10.20 -11.73 0.79
CA ARG A 44 -9.71 -10.49 0.17
C ARG A 44 -8.18 -10.44 0.16
N VAL A 45 -7.56 -10.83 1.27
CA VAL A 45 -6.10 -10.93 1.39
C VAL A 45 -5.55 -12.00 0.45
N ALA A 46 -6.20 -13.15 0.34
CA ALA A 46 -5.79 -14.21 -0.59
C ALA A 46 -5.83 -13.74 -2.06
N ARG A 47 -6.79 -12.89 -2.43
CA ARG A 47 -6.89 -12.31 -3.79
C ARG A 47 -5.99 -11.09 -4.00
N GLY A 48 -5.42 -10.50 -2.95
CA GLY A 48 -4.60 -9.29 -3.05
C GLY A 48 -5.41 -8.01 -3.33
N SER A 49 -6.73 -8.05 -3.15
CA SER A 49 -7.64 -6.90 -3.39
C SER A 49 -7.80 -6.07 -2.12
N ILE A 50 -6.69 -5.54 -1.62
CA ILE A 50 -6.59 -4.88 -0.32
C ILE A 50 -6.52 -3.37 -0.52
N LYS A 51 -7.23 -2.60 0.30
CA LYS A 51 -7.07 -1.14 0.35
C LYS A 51 -5.80 -0.78 1.12
N PHE A 52 -5.11 0.27 0.71
CA PHE A 52 -3.92 0.73 1.44
C PHE A 52 -4.26 1.15 2.88
N THR A 53 -5.43 1.76 3.09
CA THR A 53 -5.93 2.10 4.43
C THR A 53 -5.97 0.91 5.37
N LEU A 54 -6.27 -0.30 4.88
CA LEU A 54 -6.29 -1.51 5.69
C LEU A 54 -4.90 -1.92 6.16
N LEU A 55 -3.84 -1.72 5.35
CA LEU A 55 -2.47 -1.92 5.80
C LEU A 55 -2.12 -0.95 6.94
N LEU A 56 -2.47 0.33 6.81
CA LEU A 56 -2.22 1.32 7.86
C LEU A 56 -2.96 0.99 9.16
N GLN A 57 -4.22 0.54 9.04
CA GLN A 57 -5.01 0.06 10.17
C GLN A 57 -4.34 -1.15 10.82
N ILE A 58 -3.90 -2.14 10.05
CA ILE A 58 -3.18 -3.31 10.56
C ILE A 58 -1.93 -2.89 11.32
N ILE A 59 -1.07 -2.06 10.72
CA ILE A 59 0.16 -1.57 11.37
C ILE A 59 -0.17 -0.87 12.70
N HIS A 60 -1.22 -0.05 12.71
CA HIS A 60 -1.65 0.66 13.91
C HIS A 60 -2.17 -0.28 15.01
N VAL A 61 -3.11 -1.19 14.70
CA VAL A 61 -3.78 -2.03 15.71
C VAL A 61 -2.90 -3.20 16.19
N THR A 62 -1.95 -3.62 15.38
CA THR A 62 -0.96 -4.64 15.77
C THR A 62 0.20 -4.05 16.58
N GLY A 63 0.34 -2.72 16.58
CA GLY A 63 1.52 -2.06 17.16
C GLY A 63 2.81 -2.31 16.38
N THR A 64 2.73 -2.87 15.16
CA THR A 64 3.90 -3.07 14.30
C THR A 64 4.59 -1.73 14.09
N ARG A 65 5.91 -1.68 14.27
CA ARG A 65 6.68 -0.47 14.00
C ARG A 65 6.50 -0.03 12.53
N PRO A 66 5.92 1.15 12.26
CA PRO A 66 5.83 1.65 10.90
C PRO A 66 7.19 2.09 10.38
N PRO A 67 7.35 2.23 9.05
CA PRO A 67 8.48 2.93 8.46
C PRO A 67 8.58 4.35 9.05
N ASP A 68 9.81 4.81 9.33
CA ASP A 68 10.01 6.11 10.01
C ASP A 68 9.35 7.26 9.22
N LEU A 69 9.35 7.18 7.88
CA LEU A 69 8.70 8.16 6.99
C LEU A 69 7.17 8.24 7.20
N TRP A 70 6.55 7.19 7.71
CA TRP A 70 5.08 7.09 7.89
C TRP A 70 4.64 7.43 9.31
N ALA A 71 5.59 7.55 10.24
CA ALA A 71 5.31 7.71 11.67
C ALA A 71 4.40 8.92 11.94
N GLU A 72 4.71 10.07 11.35
CA GLU A 72 3.92 11.29 11.49
C GLU A 72 2.51 11.14 10.90
N ALA A 73 2.39 10.50 9.73
CA ALA A 73 1.11 10.31 9.05
C ALA A 73 0.17 9.36 9.83
N LEU A 74 0.72 8.35 10.52
CA LEU A 74 -0.06 7.38 11.30
C LEU A 74 -0.60 7.93 12.62
N VAL A 75 0.04 8.94 13.20
CA VAL A 75 -0.41 9.58 14.44
C VAL A 75 -1.43 10.72 14.22
N LEU A 76 -1.71 11.08 12.96
CA LEU A 76 -2.71 12.11 12.65
C LEU A 76 -4.09 11.73 13.21
N HIS A 77 -4.73 12.65 13.94
CA HIS A 77 -6.10 12.51 14.43
C HIS A 77 -7.13 12.83 13.33
N ASP A 78 -7.03 12.13 12.20
CA ASP A 78 -7.90 12.26 11.04
C ASP A 78 -8.36 10.87 10.57
N THR A 79 -9.20 10.83 9.56
CA THR A 79 -9.67 9.64 8.86
C THR A 79 -8.50 8.81 8.30
N TRP A 80 -8.71 7.50 8.16
CA TRP A 80 -7.72 6.59 7.56
C TRP A 80 -7.35 6.98 6.13
N GLN A 81 -8.28 7.59 5.40
CA GLN A 81 -8.07 8.15 4.07
C GLN A 81 -7.09 9.32 4.09
N ALA A 82 -7.24 10.25 5.05
CA ALA A 82 -6.30 11.34 5.24
C ALA A 82 -4.90 10.83 5.64
N ARG A 83 -4.82 9.82 6.51
CA ARG A 83 -3.55 9.14 6.84
C ARG A 83 -2.92 8.49 5.60
N ALA A 84 -3.71 7.81 4.78
CA ALA A 84 -3.24 7.21 3.53
C ALA A 84 -2.68 8.25 2.55
N TYR A 85 -3.38 9.38 2.40
CA TYR A 85 -2.88 10.51 1.62
C TYR A 85 -1.58 11.07 2.20
N ALA A 86 -1.51 11.28 3.51
CA ALA A 86 -0.31 11.82 4.17
C ALA A 86 0.91 10.90 4.02
N VAL A 87 0.73 9.57 4.12
CA VAL A 87 1.80 8.60 3.85
C VAL A 87 2.30 8.72 2.42
N LEU A 88 1.39 8.78 1.45
CA LEU A 88 1.76 8.94 0.04
C LEU A 88 2.45 10.28 -0.23
N ALA A 89 1.97 11.36 0.39
CA ALA A 89 2.61 12.67 0.28
C ALA A 89 4.03 12.65 0.85
N ALA A 90 4.24 11.94 1.97
CA ALA A 90 5.57 11.73 2.54
C ALA A 90 6.49 10.94 1.59
N GLU A 91 5.99 9.88 0.94
CA GLU A 91 6.72 9.13 -0.10
C GLU A 91 7.12 10.03 -1.28
N LEU A 92 6.19 10.86 -1.78
CA LEU A 92 6.46 11.79 -2.87
C LEU A 92 7.44 12.90 -2.46
N SER A 93 7.41 13.33 -1.20
CA SER A 93 8.32 14.34 -0.68
C SER A 93 9.80 13.91 -0.70
N GLN A 94 10.07 12.59 -0.74
CA GLN A 94 11.44 12.07 -0.92
C GLN A 94 11.99 12.34 -2.33
N GLN A 95 11.12 12.61 -3.31
CA GLN A 95 11.50 12.95 -4.69
C GLN A 95 10.70 14.15 -5.18
N PRO A 96 10.98 15.37 -4.69
CA PRO A 96 10.19 16.57 -4.97
C PRO A 96 10.19 16.97 -6.46
N TRP A 97 11.11 16.43 -7.27
CA TRP A 97 11.16 16.63 -8.72
C TRP A 97 10.17 15.75 -9.50
N VAL A 98 9.52 14.77 -8.85
CA VAL A 98 8.52 13.91 -9.51
C VAL A 98 7.18 14.63 -9.53
N THR A 99 6.83 15.17 -10.69
CA THR A 99 5.50 15.74 -10.92
C THR A 99 4.44 14.64 -11.05
N PRO A 100 3.14 14.95 -10.86
CA PRO A 100 2.07 13.97 -11.06
C PRO A 100 2.10 13.31 -12.45
N ASP A 101 2.31 14.10 -13.50
CA ASP A 101 2.48 13.63 -14.88
C ASP A 101 3.71 12.72 -15.05
N GLU A 102 4.83 13.02 -14.38
CA GLU A 102 5.99 12.13 -14.34
C GLU A 102 5.71 10.81 -13.61
N LEU A 103 4.95 10.85 -12.52
CA LEU A 103 4.54 9.65 -11.81
C LEU A 103 3.66 8.77 -12.71
N VAL A 104 2.70 9.34 -13.44
CA VAL A 104 1.87 8.61 -14.41
C VAL A 104 2.73 7.96 -15.49
N ARG A 105 3.71 8.69 -16.04
CA ARG A 105 4.66 8.12 -17.02
C ARG A 105 5.40 6.92 -16.45
N ARG A 106 5.94 7.02 -15.23
CA ARG A 106 6.67 5.92 -14.61
C ARG A 106 5.76 4.73 -14.27
N LEU A 107 4.52 4.99 -13.87
CA LEU A 107 3.51 3.96 -13.64
C LEU A 107 3.16 3.22 -14.95
N ALA A 108 3.07 3.93 -16.07
CA ALA A 108 2.85 3.32 -17.38
C ALA A 108 3.98 2.35 -17.76
N VAL A 109 5.23 2.66 -17.41
CA VAL A 109 6.41 1.79 -17.65
C VAL A 109 6.28 0.44 -16.91
N VAL A 110 5.59 0.40 -15.76
CA VAL A 110 5.34 -0.84 -15.01
C VAL A 110 3.98 -1.48 -15.33
N GLY A 111 3.37 -1.08 -16.44
CA GLY A 111 2.13 -1.66 -16.98
C GLY A 111 0.84 -1.10 -16.37
N VAL A 112 0.89 0.01 -15.63
CA VAL A 112 -0.28 0.63 -15.01
C VAL A 112 -0.90 1.64 -15.95
N LYS A 113 -2.13 1.37 -16.40
CA LYS A 113 -2.91 2.30 -17.23
C LYS A 113 -3.76 3.20 -16.32
N THR A 114 -3.31 4.43 -16.08
CA THR A 114 -4.07 5.46 -15.35
C THR A 114 -3.85 6.83 -16.00
N THR A 115 -4.75 7.76 -15.76
CA THR A 115 -4.55 9.19 -16.07
C THR A 115 -4.13 9.93 -14.81
N GLU A 116 -3.60 11.15 -14.99
CA GLU A 116 -3.28 12.06 -13.89
C GLU A 116 -4.53 12.39 -13.08
N GLU A 117 -5.65 12.71 -13.74
CA GLU A 117 -6.92 13.05 -13.09
C GLU A 117 -7.42 11.90 -12.20
N THR A 118 -7.46 10.68 -12.73
CA THR A 118 -7.89 9.50 -11.97
C THR A 118 -6.96 9.20 -10.82
N MET A 119 -5.64 9.31 -11.03
CA MET A 119 -4.64 9.10 -9.98
C MET A 119 -4.78 10.13 -8.85
N LEU A 120 -4.85 11.42 -9.19
CA LEU A 120 -5.01 12.50 -8.22
C LEU A 120 -6.34 12.41 -7.47
N SER A 121 -7.42 11.99 -8.14
CA SER A 121 -8.71 11.74 -7.51
C SER A 121 -8.61 10.63 -6.46
N HIS A 122 -7.98 9.50 -6.79
CA HIS A 122 -7.76 8.40 -5.84
C HIS A 122 -6.84 8.80 -4.68
N PHE A 123 -5.81 9.59 -4.94
CA PHE A 123 -4.88 10.10 -3.92
C PHE A 123 -5.59 11.02 -2.95
N SER A 124 -6.25 12.07 -3.45
CA SER A 124 -7.00 13.02 -2.63
C SER A 124 -8.11 12.35 -1.81
N ALA A 125 -8.74 11.31 -2.36
CA ALA A 125 -9.74 10.54 -1.63
C ALA A 125 -9.15 9.52 -0.64
N GLY A 126 -7.85 9.20 -0.73
CA GLY A 126 -7.20 8.15 0.07
C GLY A 126 -7.78 6.75 -0.16
N THR A 127 -8.40 6.49 -1.32
CA THR A 127 -9.17 5.26 -1.59
C THR A 127 -8.45 4.23 -2.47
N PHE A 128 -7.14 4.40 -2.67
CA PHE A 128 -6.35 3.55 -3.54
C PHE A 128 -6.05 2.15 -2.94
N SER A 129 -5.78 1.20 -3.83
CA SER A 129 -5.40 -0.16 -3.46
C SER A 129 -3.96 -0.23 -2.95
N LEU A 130 -3.67 -1.21 -2.10
CA LEU A 130 -2.31 -1.52 -1.68
C LEU A 130 -1.43 -1.86 -2.88
N SER A 131 -1.95 -2.62 -3.86
CA SER A 131 -1.23 -2.92 -5.10
C SER A 131 -0.80 -1.65 -5.86
N PHE A 132 -1.68 -0.64 -5.93
CA PHE A 132 -1.36 0.64 -6.54
C PHE A 132 -0.28 1.40 -5.76
N PHE A 133 -0.36 1.38 -4.43
CA PHE A 133 0.69 1.94 -3.59
C PHE A 133 2.03 1.22 -3.79
N LEU A 134 2.05 -0.11 -3.89
CA LEU A 134 3.27 -0.87 -4.18
C LEU A 134 3.88 -0.48 -5.54
N GLN A 135 3.04 -0.26 -6.55
CA GLN A 135 3.47 0.26 -7.85
C GLN A 135 4.12 1.64 -7.71
N CYS A 136 3.50 2.56 -6.95
CA CYS A 136 4.09 3.86 -6.63
C CYS A 136 5.45 3.71 -5.93
N THR A 137 5.56 2.87 -4.89
CA THR A 137 6.83 2.67 -4.18
C THR A 137 7.92 2.09 -5.08
N ALA A 138 7.57 1.19 -6.00
CA ALA A 138 8.53 0.61 -6.94
C ALA A 138 9.07 1.66 -7.93
N VAL A 139 8.20 2.50 -8.50
CA VAL A 139 8.61 3.54 -9.45
C VAL A 139 9.31 4.72 -8.79
N LEU A 140 8.99 5.00 -7.53
CA LEU A 140 9.71 5.95 -6.68
C LEU A 140 10.99 5.33 -6.10
N ARG A 141 11.24 4.03 -6.29
CA ARG A 141 12.36 3.30 -5.69
C ARG A 141 12.46 3.49 -4.17
N SER A 142 11.30 3.62 -3.51
CA SER A 142 11.21 3.78 -2.07
C SER A 142 11.53 2.48 -1.36
N ARG A 143 12.22 2.59 -0.22
CA ARG A 143 12.60 1.48 0.67
C ARG A 143 11.80 1.45 1.96
N SER A 144 10.78 2.30 2.09
CA SER A 144 9.94 2.35 3.30
C SER A 144 9.32 0.98 3.63
N LEU A 145 9.07 0.15 2.61
CA LEU A 145 8.42 -1.15 2.77
C LEU A 145 9.37 -2.35 2.94
N ASP A 146 10.69 -2.14 3.04
CA ASP A 146 11.67 -3.25 3.13
C ASP A 146 11.39 -4.21 4.30
N ALA A 147 10.77 -3.71 5.39
CA ALA A 147 10.38 -4.53 6.54
C ALA A 147 9.18 -5.48 6.28
N PHE A 148 8.45 -5.27 5.17
CA PHE A 148 7.24 -6.00 4.80
C PHE A 148 7.36 -6.74 3.46
N VAL A 149 8.15 -6.21 2.53
CA VAL A 149 8.40 -6.80 1.21
C VAL A 149 9.79 -6.39 0.71
N ASP A 150 10.54 -7.37 0.23
CA ASP A 150 11.87 -7.14 -0.32
C ASP A 150 11.79 -6.24 -1.56
N PHE A 151 12.64 -5.21 -1.63
CA PHE A 151 12.70 -4.33 -2.80
C PHE A 151 12.96 -5.09 -4.11
N GLU A 152 13.74 -6.17 -4.07
CA GLU A 152 13.97 -7.05 -5.22
C GLU A 152 12.68 -7.70 -5.75
N ALA A 153 11.74 -8.04 -4.86
CA ALA A 153 10.45 -8.58 -5.26
C ALA A 153 9.60 -7.49 -5.96
N LEU A 154 9.65 -6.25 -5.46
CA LEU A 154 8.97 -5.10 -6.08
C LEU A 154 9.54 -4.81 -7.48
N THR A 155 10.87 -4.77 -7.63
CA THR A 155 11.50 -4.52 -8.93
C THR A 155 11.29 -5.67 -9.90
N SER A 156 11.32 -6.92 -9.44
CA SER A 156 11.03 -8.09 -10.28
C SER A 156 9.64 -8.01 -10.92
N VAL A 157 8.61 -7.65 -10.16
CA VAL A 157 7.25 -7.47 -10.69
C VAL A 157 7.14 -6.24 -11.59
N ALA A 158 7.81 -5.13 -11.25
CA ALA A 158 7.87 -3.95 -12.09
C ALA A 158 8.50 -4.25 -13.48
N MET A 159 9.58 -5.02 -13.51
CA MET A 159 10.26 -5.43 -14.74
C MET A 159 9.41 -6.36 -15.62
N GLN A 160 8.50 -7.15 -15.03
CA GLN A 160 7.54 -7.94 -15.82
C GLN A 160 6.57 -7.06 -16.59
N GLY A 161 6.14 -5.94 -15.99
CA GLY A 161 5.33 -4.91 -16.67
C GLY A 161 6.09 -4.22 -17.81
N PHE A 162 7.42 -4.09 -17.67
CA PHE A 162 8.28 -3.54 -18.71
C PHE A 162 8.37 -4.44 -19.95
N THR A 163 8.39 -5.76 -19.77
CA THR A 163 8.54 -6.74 -20.87
C THR A 163 7.25 -6.97 -21.67
N HIS A 164 6.09 -6.52 -21.17
CA HIS A 164 4.84 -6.53 -21.92
C HIS A 164 4.29 -5.09 -21.98
N PRO A 165 4.86 -4.21 -22.81
CA PRO A 165 4.14 -3.00 -23.19
C PRO A 165 2.84 -3.46 -23.84
N ALA A 166 1.71 -3.05 -23.28
CA ALA A 166 0.40 -3.51 -23.70
C ALA A 166 0.26 -3.41 -25.24
N GLU A 167 0.09 -4.57 -25.89
CA GLU A 167 -0.49 -4.65 -27.23
C GLU A 167 -1.89 -4.00 -27.26
#